data_AF-A0A0J6IRV4-F1
#
_entry.id   AF-A0A0J6IRV4-F1
#
_cell.length_a   1.000
_cell.length_b   1.000
_cell.length_c   1.000
_cell.angle_alpha   90.00
_cell.angle_beta   90.00
_cell.angle_gamma   90.00
#
_symmetry.space_group_name_H-M   'P 1'
#
loop_
_entity.id
_entity.type
_entity.pdbx_description
1 polymer ?
#
loop_
_entity_poly.entity_id
_entity_poly.type
_entity_poly.pdbx_seq_one_letter_code
_entity_poly.pdbx_strand_id
1 'polypeptide(L)'
;MANRSKKAVLSARVDPYLKAALELLAVSRNEKIVKILESCLENGMNDRIIANPFKTPQKKLEKVSFMVAFAAIWSENETLYKLRAGTLGPDFAGEELSMVAMFINGDKYFDGEFDVFGDLNGSKDTFGFEPRMQPRVNLALVEREWPIVEEYVRFLSNNKPLQPGYADYKSMRAHSLAK
;
A
#
# COMPACT_ATOMS: atom_id res chain seq x y z
N MET A 1 -23.46 10.68 12.99
CA MET A 1 -22.74 9.56 13.63
C MET A 1 -21.26 9.88 13.62
N ALA A 2 -20.65 10.10 14.78
CA ALA A 2 -19.22 10.37 14.88
C ALA A 2 -18.45 9.13 14.41
N ASN A 3 -17.67 9.27 13.34
CA ASN A 3 -16.76 8.24 12.88
C ASN A 3 -15.67 8.09 13.97
N ARG A 4 -15.90 7.21 14.95
CA ARG A 4 -14.83 6.73 15.84
C ARG A 4 -13.77 6.17 14.91
N SER A 5 -12.56 6.74 14.89
CA SER A 5 -11.47 6.18 14.10
C SER A 5 -11.32 4.71 14.52
N LYS A 6 -11.42 3.79 13.54
CA LYS A 6 -11.30 2.36 13.80
C LYS A 6 -9.83 2.08 14.09
N LYS A 7 -9.43 2.14 15.36
CA LYS A 7 -8.08 1.76 15.76
C LYS A 7 -7.85 0.27 15.45
N ALA A 8 -6.72 -0.05 14.84
CA ALA A 8 -6.30 -1.42 14.57
C ALA A 8 -5.55 -2.01 15.78
N VAL A 9 -5.63 -3.33 15.97
CA VAL A 9 -4.87 -4.04 17.01
C VAL A 9 -3.56 -4.53 16.40
N LEU A 10 -2.43 -4.13 17.02
CA LEU A 10 -1.10 -4.63 16.68
C LEU A 10 -0.60 -5.54 17.80
N SER A 11 -0.26 -6.79 17.47
CA SER A 11 0.39 -7.74 18.38
C SER A 11 1.85 -7.88 17.98
N ALA A 12 2.77 -7.57 18.89
CA ALA A 12 4.20 -7.59 18.64
C ALA A 12 4.97 -8.22 19.81
N ARG A 13 6.04 -8.95 19.49
CA ARG A 13 7.04 -9.39 20.47
C ARG A 13 8.16 -8.36 20.51
N VAL A 14 8.52 -7.92 21.71
CA VAL A 14 9.57 -6.94 21.95
C VAL A 14 10.49 -7.44 23.06
N ASP A 15 11.74 -7.00 23.05
CA ASP A 15 12.69 -7.34 24.10
C ASP A 15 12.21 -6.85 25.47
N PRO A 16 12.39 -7.63 26.56
CA PRO A 16 11.95 -7.24 27.90
C PRO A 16 12.47 -5.88 28.36
N TYR A 17 13.71 -5.53 27.98
CA TYR A 17 14.31 -4.22 28.26
C TYR A 17 13.52 -3.07 27.63
N LEU A 18 13.10 -3.20 26.36
CA LEU A 18 12.31 -2.18 25.65
C LEU A 18 10.91 -2.04 26.24
N LYS A 19 10.29 -3.16 26.63
CA LYS A 19 9.01 -3.14 27.35
C LYS A 19 9.12 -2.37 28.67
N ALA A 20 10.14 -2.65 29.48
CA ALA A 20 10.36 -1.96 30.75
C ALA A 20 10.61 -0.46 30.55
N ALA A 21 11.39 -0.07 29.54
CA ALA A 21 11.61 1.33 29.19
C ALA A 21 10.30 2.05 28.79
N LEU A 22 9.45 1.39 27.99
CA LEU A 22 8.15 1.91 27.56
C LEU A 22 7.19 2.09 28.74
N GLU A 23 7.14 1.11 29.66
CA GLU A 23 6.34 1.16 30.88
C GLU A 23 6.80 2.28 31.82
N LEU A 24 8.11 2.42 32.03
CA LEU A 24 8.67 3.49 32.85
C LEU A 24 8.38 4.87 32.26
N LEU A 25 8.52 5.03 30.94
CA LEU A 25 8.22 6.28 30.25
C LEU A 25 6.74 6.66 30.39
N ALA A 26 5.84 5.69 30.21
CA ALA A 26 4.39 5.86 30.39
C ALA A 26 4.04 6.36 31.80
N VAL A 27 4.61 5.73 32.83
CA VAL A 27 4.42 6.15 34.22
C VAL A 27 4.99 7.55 34.45
N SER A 28 6.22 7.82 34.00
CA SER A 28 6.89 9.11 34.22
C SER A 28 6.16 10.31 33.59
N ARG A 29 5.42 10.08 32.50
CA ARG A 29 4.68 11.13 31.77
C ARG A 29 3.18 11.13 32.06
N ASN A 30 2.70 10.20 32.90
CA ASN A 30 1.26 9.98 33.12
C ASN A 30 0.48 9.77 31.80
N GLU A 31 1.06 8.98 30.89
CA GLU A 31 0.48 8.67 29.57
C GLU A 31 0.19 7.17 29.42
N LYS A 32 -0.77 6.84 28.53
CA LYS A 32 -1.01 5.44 28.17
C LYS A 32 0.14 4.94 27.29
N ILE A 33 0.61 3.71 27.55
CA ILE A 33 1.63 3.03 26.73
C ILE A 33 1.31 3.12 25.22
N VAL A 34 0.04 2.93 24.85
CA VAL A 34 -0.42 3.00 23.46
C VAL A 34 -0.14 4.38 22.83
N LYS A 35 -0.31 5.48 23.56
CA LYS A 35 -0.05 6.85 23.05
C LYS A 35 1.43 7.07 22.78
N ILE A 36 2.29 6.57 23.67
CA ILE A 36 3.74 6.63 23.48
C ILE A 36 4.14 5.76 22.29
N LEU A 37 3.57 4.56 22.17
CA LEU A 37 3.84 3.66 21.05
C LEU A 37 3.42 4.30 19.71
N GLU A 38 2.25 4.92 19.64
CA GLU A 38 1.80 5.68 18.45
C GLU A 38 2.83 6.77 18.08
N SER A 39 3.26 7.58 19.05
CA SER A 39 4.29 8.61 18.84
C SER A 39 5.62 8.01 18.37
N CYS A 40 6.06 6.89 18.96
CA CYS A 40 7.29 6.22 18.57
C CYS A 40 7.21 5.65 17.15
N LEU A 41 6.06 5.12 16.73
CA LEU A 41 5.85 4.63 15.38
C LEU A 41 5.83 5.77 14.37
N GLU A 42 5.11 6.85 14.65
CA GLU A 42 5.06 8.04 13.79
C GLU A 42 6.44 8.64 13.59
N ASN A 43 7.18 8.91 14.68
CA ASN A 43 8.54 9.43 14.61
C ASN A 43 9.49 8.44 13.92
N GLY A 44 9.41 7.17 14.31
CA GLY A 44 10.25 6.11 13.76
C GLY A 44 10.09 5.96 12.26
N MET A 45 8.86 6.05 11.74
CA MET A 45 8.59 6.02 10.30
C MET A 45 8.94 7.34 9.61
N ASN A 46 8.74 8.48 10.28
CA ASN A 46 9.09 9.79 9.75
C ASN A 46 10.60 9.95 9.53
N ASP A 47 11.41 9.35 10.40
CA ASP A 47 12.87 9.38 10.34
C ASP A 47 13.46 8.42 9.29
N ARG A 48 12.66 7.48 8.75
CA ARG A 48 13.11 6.57 7.68
C ARG A 48 13.11 7.29 6.35
N ILE A 49 14.31 7.60 5.88
CA ILE A 49 14.52 8.17 4.55
C ILE A 49 14.61 7.06 3.51
N ILE A 50 13.75 7.13 2.49
CA ILE A 50 13.70 6.20 1.35
C ILE A 50 14.00 6.94 0.04
N ALA A 51 14.27 6.19 -1.03
CA ALA A 51 14.25 6.76 -2.38
C ALA A 51 12.84 7.24 -2.70
N ASN A 52 12.72 8.42 -3.31
CA ASN A 52 11.43 8.98 -3.62
C ASN A 52 10.73 8.16 -4.73
N PRO A 53 9.55 7.57 -4.45
CA PRO A 53 8.85 6.79 -5.46
C PRO A 53 8.21 7.66 -6.54
N PHE A 54 8.05 8.96 -6.30
CA PHE A 54 7.49 9.92 -7.23
C PHE A 54 8.57 10.58 -8.10
N LYS A 55 8.16 11.08 -9.26
CA LYS A 55 8.93 12.09 -10.01
C LYS A 55 8.90 13.38 -9.21
N THR A 56 10.02 14.09 -9.22
CA THR A 56 10.14 15.38 -8.57
C THR A 56 10.89 16.35 -9.49
N PRO A 57 10.52 17.63 -9.51
CA PRO A 57 11.25 18.65 -10.27
C PRO A 57 12.58 19.05 -9.61
N GLN A 58 12.82 18.65 -8.36
CA GLN A 58 13.92 19.14 -7.53
C GLN A 58 14.85 17.98 -7.14
N LYS A 59 16.14 18.05 -7.51
CA LYS A 59 17.15 17.05 -7.11
C LYS A 59 17.23 16.80 -5.60
N LYS A 60 16.87 17.80 -4.77
CA LYS A 60 16.86 17.67 -3.30
C LYS A 60 15.77 16.72 -2.78
N LEU A 61 14.79 16.36 -3.60
CA LEU A 61 13.69 15.46 -3.25
C LEU A 61 13.86 14.05 -3.81
N GLU A 62 15.07 13.69 -4.28
CA GLU A 62 15.39 12.30 -4.67
C GLU A 62 15.22 11.30 -3.52
N LYS A 63 15.26 11.80 -2.28
CA LYS A 63 14.94 11.04 -1.07
C LYS A 63 13.87 11.76 -0.25
N VAL A 64 13.05 11.00 0.44
CA VAL A 64 11.92 11.51 1.22
C VAL A 64 11.70 10.64 2.46
N SER A 65 11.10 11.22 3.49
CA SER A 65 10.56 10.44 4.61
C SER A 65 9.53 9.42 4.12
N PHE A 66 9.57 8.20 4.66
CA PHE A 66 8.58 7.18 4.38
C PHE A 66 7.16 7.66 4.68
N MET A 67 6.94 8.37 5.79
CA MET A 67 5.62 8.89 6.16
C MET A 67 5.08 9.89 5.15
N VAL A 68 5.93 10.76 4.60
CA VAL A 68 5.53 11.71 3.56
C VAL A 68 5.13 10.96 2.29
N ALA A 69 5.91 9.95 1.87
CA ALA A 69 5.56 9.15 0.70
C ALA A 69 4.27 8.32 0.91
N PHE A 70 4.11 7.73 2.09
CA PHE A 70 2.94 6.95 2.45
C PHE A 70 1.67 7.80 2.54
N ALA A 71 1.74 8.98 3.16
CA ALA A 71 0.62 9.91 3.26
C ALA A 71 0.12 10.36 1.87
N ALA A 72 1.02 10.50 0.89
CA ALA A 72 0.69 10.86 -0.48
C ALA A 72 -0.16 9.80 -1.22
N ILE A 73 -0.11 8.53 -0.78
CA ILE A 73 -0.91 7.44 -1.38
C ILE A 73 -2.01 6.89 -0.48
N TRP A 74 -2.00 7.25 0.81
CA TRP A 74 -2.92 6.70 1.79
C TRP A 74 -4.38 6.87 1.36
N SER A 75 -5.18 5.86 1.68
CA SER A 75 -6.60 5.80 1.43
C SER A 75 -7.23 4.84 2.44
N GLU A 76 -8.38 5.22 3.01
CA GLU A 76 -9.20 4.34 3.86
C GLU A 76 -9.75 3.14 3.07
N ASN A 77 -9.84 3.27 1.76
CA ASN A 77 -10.09 2.15 0.86
C ASN A 77 -8.80 1.36 0.65
N GLU A 78 -8.74 0.16 1.25
CA GLU A 78 -7.58 -0.72 1.24
C GLU A 78 -7.14 -1.11 -0.17
N THR A 79 -8.08 -1.44 -1.06
CA THR A 79 -7.78 -1.80 -2.46
C THR A 79 -7.11 -0.63 -3.18
N LEU A 80 -7.65 0.58 -3.02
CA LEU A 80 -7.06 1.77 -3.64
C LEU A 80 -5.66 2.07 -3.08
N TYR A 81 -5.47 1.97 -1.76
CA TYR A 81 -4.15 2.12 -1.14
C TYR A 81 -3.15 1.10 -1.71
N LYS A 82 -3.54 -0.18 -1.77
CA LYS A 82 -2.72 -1.25 -2.32
C LYS A 82 -2.38 -1.03 -3.79
N LEU A 83 -3.36 -0.64 -4.61
CA LEU A 83 -3.15 -0.32 -6.02
C LEU A 83 -2.17 0.83 -6.20
N ARG A 84 -2.34 1.93 -5.45
CA ARG A 84 -1.40 3.07 -5.46
C ARG A 84 0.00 2.63 -5.07
N ALA A 85 0.14 1.95 -3.94
CA ALA A 85 1.43 1.45 -3.45
C ALA A 85 2.12 0.54 -4.47
N GLY A 86 1.43 -0.48 -4.98
CA GLY A 86 1.97 -1.40 -5.97
C GLY A 86 2.36 -0.71 -7.28
N THR A 87 1.63 0.32 -7.69
CA THR A 87 1.94 1.10 -8.90
C THR A 87 3.24 1.92 -8.76
N LEU A 88 3.67 2.23 -7.53
CA LEU A 88 4.97 2.87 -7.27
C LEU A 88 6.17 1.94 -7.48
N GLY A 89 5.92 0.62 -7.59
CA GLY A 89 6.92 -0.38 -7.95
C GLY A 89 7.41 -1.24 -6.77
N PRO A 90 8.26 -2.23 -7.08
CA PRO A 90 8.67 -3.26 -6.11
C PRO A 90 9.56 -2.71 -4.99
N ASP A 91 10.34 -1.66 -5.25
CA ASP A 91 11.21 -1.04 -4.24
C ASP A 91 10.41 -0.38 -3.10
N PHE A 92 9.17 0.01 -3.35
CA PHE A 92 8.29 0.65 -2.37
C PHE A 92 7.30 -0.34 -1.75
N ALA A 93 6.66 -1.17 -2.58
CA ALA A 93 5.53 -2.02 -2.17
C ALA A 93 5.86 -3.51 -2.04
N GLY A 94 7.07 -3.92 -2.41
CA GLY A 94 7.44 -5.32 -2.57
C GLY A 94 6.98 -5.92 -3.90
N GLU A 95 7.59 -7.05 -4.28
CA GLU A 95 7.38 -7.67 -5.60
C GLU A 95 5.94 -8.11 -5.83
N GLU A 96 5.33 -8.82 -4.86
CA GLU A 96 3.99 -9.38 -5.02
C GLU A 96 2.94 -8.31 -5.30
N LEU A 97 2.90 -7.26 -4.45
CA LEU A 97 1.94 -6.17 -4.60
C LEU A 97 2.20 -5.35 -5.86
N SER A 98 3.48 -5.15 -6.22
CA SER A 98 3.84 -4.50 -7.47
C SER A 98 3.39 -5.29 -8.69
N MET A 99 3.49 -6.63 -8.69
CA MET A 99 3.04 -7.47 -9.80
C MET A 99 1.52 -7.42 -9.96
N VAL A 100 0.77 -7.46 -8.86
CA VAL A 100 -0.70 -7.31 -8.87
C VAL A 100 -1.11 -5.98 -9.48
N ALA A 101 -0.51 -4.87 -9.03
CA ALA A 101 -0.81 -3.55 -9.57
C ALA A 101 -0.39 -3.40 -11.03
N MET A 102 0.78 -3.93 -11.43
CA MET A 102 1.23 -3.91 -12.82
C MET A 102 0.28 -4.68 -13.75
N PHE A 103 -0.22 -5.84 -13.31
CA PHE A 103 -1.22 -6.59 -14.08
C PHE A 103 -2.51 -5.78 -14.25
N ILE A 104 -3.04 -5.21 -13.17
CA ILE A 104 -4.27 -4.38 -13.23
C ILE A 104 -4.08 -3.17 -14.13
N ASN A 105 -2.96 -2.45 -14.00
CA ASN A 105 -2.70 -1.24 -14.79
C ASN A 105 -2.35 -1.53 -16.27
N GLY A 106 -1.99 -2.76 -16.59
CA GLY A 106 -1.58 -3.16 -17.94
C GLY A 106 -2.64 -3.92 -18.74
N ASP A 107 -3.66 -4.47 -18.07
CA ASP A 107 -4.73 -5.24 -18.71
C ASP A 107 -5.96 -4.35 -18.97
N LYS A 108 -6.33 -4.23 -20.24
CA LYS A 108 -7.48 -3.43 -20.72
C LYS A 108 -8.81 -3.82 -20.07
N TYR A 109 -8.93 -5.02 -19.53
CA TYR A 109 -10.11 -5.44 -18.78
C TYR A 109 -10.41 -4.50 -17.60
N PHE A 110 -9.38 -3.91 -17.00
CA PHE A 110 -9.52 -3.00 -15.86
C PHE A 110 -9.57 -1.53 -16.23
N ASP A 111 -9.49 -1.17 -17.52
CA ASP A 111 -9.54 0.23 -17.96
C ASP A 111 -10.82 0.92 -17.49
N GLY A 112 -10.69 2.20 -17.14
CA GLY A 112 -11.80 3.05 -16.75
C GLY A 112 -11.35 4.50 -16.60
N GLU A 113 -12.20 5.32 -15.97
CA GLU A 113 -11.96 6.77 -15.87
C GLU A 113 -11.34 7.21 -14.54
N PHE A 114 -11.29 6.32 -13.53
CA PHE A 114 -10.79 6.69 -12.20
C PHE A 114 -9.27 6.85 -12.22
N ASP A 115 -8.77 8.07 -11.99
CA ASP A 115 -7.34 8.33 -11.79
C ASP A 115 -6.87 7.74 -10.47
N VAL A 116 -6.00 6.73 -10.55
CA VAL A 116 -5.49 5.99 -9.39
C VAL A 116 -4.82 6.90 -8.37
N PHE A 117 -4.09 7.94 -8.80
CA PHE A 117 -3.32 8.79 -7.89
C PHE A 117 -4.00 10.12 -7.57
N GLY A 118 -4.83 10.64 -8.46
CA GLY A 118 -5.49 11.94 -8.28
C GLY A 118 -4.47 13.05 -8.01
N ASP A 119 -4.61 13.77 -6.90
CA ASP A 119 -3.72 14.85 -6.48
C ASP A 119 -2.64 14.42 -5.46
N LEU A 120 -2.49 13.11 -5.23
CA LEU A 120 -1.62 12.55 -4.19
C LEU A 120 -1.92 13.13 -2.79
N ASN A 121 -3.20 13.30 -2.47
CA ASN A 121 -3.68 13.88 -1.21
C ASN A 121 -3.05 15.27 -0.95
N GLY A 122 -3.03 16.16 -1.95
CA GLY A 122 -2.42 17.49 -1.90
C GLY A 122 -0.88 17.53 -1.98
N SER A 123 -0.21 16.38 -2.11
CA SER A 123 1.26 16.31 -2.19
C SER A 123 1.81 16.83 -3.51
N LYS A 124 0.97 16.86 -4.58
CA LYS A 124 1.33 17.53 -5.84
C LYS A 124 1.64 19.01 -5.60
N ASP A 125 0.74 19.74 -4.94
CA ASP A 125 0.92 21.17 -4.70
C ASP A 125 1.95 21.45 -3.61
N THR A 126 2.00 20.61 -2.57
CA THR A 126 2.88 20.82 -1.41
C THR A 126 4.34 20.54 -1.72
N PHE A 127 4.62 19.48 -2.49
CA PHE A 127 5.98 18.98 -2.72
C PHE A 127 6.37 18.91 -4.20
N GLY A 128 5.45 19.19 -5.13
CA GLY A 128 5.69 19.01 -6.56
C GLY A 128 5.82 17.55 -6.97
N PHE A 129 5.22 16.62 -6.21
CA PHE A 129 5.30 15.20 -6.55
C PHE A 129 4.46 14.89 -7.78
N GLU A 130 4.96 14.02 -8.64
CA GLU A 130 4.18 13.45 -9.74
C GLU A 130 4.36 11.93 -9.78
N PRO A 131 3.28 11.15 -9.94
CA PRO A 131 3.45 9.71 -10.06
C PRO A 131 4.17 9.39 -11.38
N ARG A 132 4.97 8.31 -11.39
CA ARG A 132 5.73 7.90 -12.58
C ARG A 132 4.82 7.50 -13.73
N MET A 133 3.67 6.92 -13.39
CA MET A 133 2.57 6.55 -14.28
C MET A 133 1.26 7.10 -13.72
N GLN A 134 0.28 7.38 -14.57
CA GLN A 134 -1.06 7.84 -14.19
C GLN A 134 -2.12 6.90 -14.79
N PRO A 135 -2.20 5.65 -14.31
CA PRO A 135 -3.19 4.71 -14.81
C PRO A 135 -4.60 5.20 -14.45
N ARG A 136 -5.55 4.92 -15.35
CA ARG A 136 -6.96 5.09 -15.09
C ARG A 136 -7.65 3.75 -15.16
N VAL A 137 -8.45 3.44 -14.13
CA VAL A 137 -9.05 2.12 -13.97
C VAL A 137 -10.53 2.21 -13.65
N ASN A 138 -11.24 1.11 -13.82
CA ASN A 138 -12.54 0.91 -13.23
C ASN A 138 -12.36 0.44 -11.78
N LEU A 139 -12.33 1.37 -10.83
CA LEU A 139 -12.03 1.07 -9.42
C LEU A 139 -13.01 0.04 -8.82
N ALA A 140 -14.30 0.11 -9.14
CA ALA A 140 -15.29 -0.85 -8.65
C ALA A 140 -15.05 -2.27 -9.18
N LEU A 141 -14.58 -2.39 -10.42
CA LEU A 141 -14.17 -3.67 -10.99
C LEU A 141 -12.91 -4.20 -10.28
N VAL A 142 -11.92 -3.34 -10.05
CA VAL A 142 -10.68 -3.69 -9.36
C VAL A 142 -10.97 -4.18 -7.94
N GLU A 143 -11.81 -3.48 -7.17
CA GLU A 143 -12.21 -3.90 -5.82
C GLU A 143 -12.84 -5.28 -5.80
N ARG A 144 -13.73 -5.57 -6.77
CA ARG A 144 -14.40 -6.86 -6.87
C ARG A 144 -13.45 -8.00 -7.23
N GLU A 145 -12.53 -7.75 -8.16
CA GLU A 145 -11.64 -8.78 -8.72
C GLU A 145 -10.30 -8.88 -7.98
N TRP A 146 -9.98 -7.95 -7.06
CA TRP A 146 -8.68 -7.90 -6.37
C TRP A 146 -8.23 -9.24 -5.79
N PRO A 147 -9.06 -9.99 -5.01
CA PRO A 147 -8.63 -11.28 -4.47
C PRO A 147 -8.31 -12.31 -5.56
N ILE A 148 -9.03 -12.26 -6.69
CA ILE A 148 -8.83 -13.17 -7.82
C ILE A 148 -7.54 -12.83 -8.55
N VAL A 149 -7.21 -11.54 -8.67
CA VAL A 149 -5.93 -11.09 -9.23
C VAL A 149 -4.76 -11.52 -8.34
N GLU A 150 -4.87 -11.37 -7.01
CA GLU A 150 -3.83 -11.85 -6.09
C GLU A 150 -3.59 -13.37 -6.25
N GLU A 151 -4.67 -14.16 -6.30
CA GLU A 151 -4.58 -15.60 -6.54
C GLU A 151 -3.94 -15.92 -7.90
N TYR A 152 -4.31 -15.17 -8.95
CA TYR A 152 -3.75 -15.34 -10.29
C TYR A 152 -2.25 -15.05 -10.35
N VAL A 153 -1.80 -13.92 -9.78
CA VAL A 153 -0.38 -13.54 -9.77
C VAL A 153 0.45 -14.57 -8.97
N ARG A 154 -0.07 -15.07 -7.84
CA ARG A 154 0.55 -16.17 -7.11
C ARG A 154 0.59 -17.46 -7.93
N PHE A 155 -0.50 -17.78 -8.64
CA PHE A 155 -0.56 -18.95 -9.52
C PHE A 155 0.51 -18.89 -10.61
N LEU A 156 0.65 -17.76 -11.30
CA LEU A 156 1.69 -17.56 -12.32
C LEU A 156 3.10 -17.72 -11.75
N SER A 157 3.32 -17.22 -10.53
CA SER A 157 4.62 -17.30 -9.86
C SER A 157 5.01 -18.73 -9.51
N ASN A 158 4.04 -19.54 -9.08
CA ASN A 158 4.26 -20.92 -8.63
C ASN A 158 4.23 -21.98 -9.74
N ASN A 159 3.61 -21.70 -10.89
CA ASN A 159 3.34 -22.69 -11.94
C ASN A 159 4.11 -22.44 -13.24
N LYS A 160 5.23 -21.71 -13.19
CA LYS A 160 6.08 -21.51 -14.38
C LYS A 160 6.50 -22.88 -14.96
N PRO A 161 6.45 -23.08 -16.30
CA PRO A 161 6.27 -22.06 -17.35
C PRO A 161 4.82 -21.79 -17.77
N LEU A 162 3.81 -22.34 -17.09
CA LEU A 162 2.40 -22.15 -17.45
C LEU A 162 1.98 -20.68 -17.24
N GLN A 163 1.44 -20.05 -18.29
CA GLN A 163 0.97 -18.66 -18.27
C GLN A 163 -0.41 -18.55 -18.93
N PRO A 164 -1.48 -19.06 -18.29
CA PRO A 164 -2.82 -18.92 -18.84
C PRO A 164 -3.21 -17.44 -18.82
N GLY A 165 -4.03 -17.01 -19.78
CA GLY A 165 -4.64 -15.68 -19.72
C GLY A 165 -5.53 -15.55 -18.49
N TYR A 166 -5.76 -14.32 -18.03
CA TYR A 166 -6.58 -14.10 -16.83
C TYR A 166 -8.02 -14.61 -16.99
N ALA A 167 -8.61 -14.49 -18.18
CA ALA A 167 -9.93 -15.06 -18.50
C ALA A 167 -9.94 -16.60 -18.39
N ASP A 168 -8.89 -17.26 -18.86
CA ASP A 168 -8.74 -18.72 -18.77
C ASP A 168 -8.59 -19.14 -17.31
N TYR A 169 -7.77 -18.41 -16.54
CA TYR A 169 -7.61 -18.65 -15.11
C TYR A 169 -8.94 -18.53 -14.35
N LYS A 170 -9.75 -17.50 -14.63
CA LYS A 170 -11.08 -17.36 -14.03
C LYS A 170 -11.99 -18.54 -14.35
N SER A 171 -11.93 -19.05 -15.58
CA SER A 171 -12.69 -20.22 -16.02
C SER A 171 -12.23 -21.49 -15.29
N MET A 172 -10.92 -21.73 -15.21
CA MET A 172 -10.33 -22.85 -14.46
C MET A 172 -10.71 -22.82 -12.98
N ARG A 173 -10.63 -21.64 -12.35
CA ARG A 173 -11.02 -21.42 -10.95
C ARG A 173 -12.49 -21.75 -10.71
N ALA A 174 -13.38 -21.27 -11.58
CA ALA A 174 -14.81 -21.57 -11.48
C ALA A 174 -15.09 -23.08 -11.60
N HIS A 175 -14.43 -23.77 -12.52
CA HIS A 175 -14.54 -25.23 -12.64
C HIS A 175 -14.00 -26.00 -11.44
N SER A 176 -12.95 -25.49 -10.79
CA SER A 176 -12.38 -26.11 -9.58
C SER A 176 -13.26 -25.93 -8.34
N LEU A 177 -13.99 -24.82 -8.23
CA LEU A 177 -14.88 -24.52 -7.09
C LEU A 177 -16.25 -25.22 -7.20
N ALA A 178 -16.62 -25.69 -8.39
CA ALA A 178 -17.86 -26.41 -8.64
C ALA A 178 -17.79 -27.92 -8.34
N LYS A 179 -16.62 -28.43 -7.95
CA LYS A 179 -16.37 -29.82 -7.53
C LYS A 179 -16.27 -29.89 -6.01
#